data_AF-A0A535CAL0-F1
#
_entry.id   AF-A0A535CAL0-F1
#
_cell.length_a   1.000
_cell.length_b   1.000
_cell.length_c   1.000
_cell.angle_alpha   90.00
_cell.angle_beta   90.00
_cell.angle_gamma   90.00
#
_symmetry.space_group_name_H-M   'P 1'
#
loop_
_entity.id
_entity.type
_entity.pdbx_description
1 polymer ?
#
loop_
_entity_poly.entity_id
_entity_poly.type
_entity_poly.pdbx_seq_one_letter_code
_entity_poly.pdbx_strand_id
1 'polypeptide(L)'
;MTVTDTNALVDELATRFWEKILELDPIQATILGDDRYDDRLPDLSPEGRAKEADLSRQVLSEAEAIGGDHLDTEQVITRDMLMLIARNGLEAQERKFYQLAVDHIWGVQTMPVLIAQYQKADTPEGLDRLLTRYAGYPTLVDQQIGTLREGIADGRTSAAVPVRRAIEQIDRMLSVPPEDYPAVRIAQVADDAARERLHDAAHETLYPAIQRYRDFLAQEYESHARPMPGISTTPGGEEMYRLAIRMQTTLDASPEEVHAFGLDDLEWIERDKDTIARGLGHADRIALDAALADDPANHTDDPQALVRMAQQQTERAFAAAPRFFGRLPKADCVVMAVEEYREQESPPAFYMPPSIDGSRQAQYYLNTYKPHDRLLHKVAAITFHEATPGHHFQIGIEMELDHLNAFRRYGSRLAGAAYAEGWGLYAERLADE
;
A
#
# COMPACT_ATOMS: atom_id res chain seq x y z
N MET A 1 23.34 -3.06 -41.13
CA MET A 1 22.25 -2.78 -40.18
C MET A 1 22.44 -3.74 -39.04
N THR A 2 22.85 -3.25 -37.88
CA THR A 2 22.82 -4.05 -36.64
C THR A 2 21.36 -4.43 -36.42
N VAL A 3 21.07 -5.73 -36.36
CA VAL A 3 19.76 -6.20 -35.91
C VAL A 3 19.61 -5.70 -34.49
N THR A 4 18.68 -4.78 -34.26
CA THR A 4 18.39 -4.30 -32.91
C THR A 4 17.86 -5.48 -32.11
N ASP A 5 18.48 -5.78 -30.98
CA ASP A 5 18.02 -6.82 -30.08
C ASP A 5 16.69 -6.37 -29.44
N THR A 6 15.60 -7.03 -29.81
CA THR A 6 14.25 -6.69 -29.35
C THR A 6 14.09 -6.92 -27.84
N ASN A 7 14.83 -7.87 -27.26
CA ASN A 7 14.82 -8.07 -25.81
C ASN A 7 15.45 -6.88 -25.10
N ALA A 8 16.59 -6.39 -25.60
CA ALA A 8 17.27 -5.22 -25.06
C ALA A 8 16.38 -3.96 -25.10
N LEU A 9 15.58 -3.78 -26.16
CA LEU A 9 14.62 -2.67 -26.24
C LEU A 9 13.56 -2.70 -25.12
N VAL A 10 13.06 -3.89 -24.76
CA VAL A 10 12.10 -4.04 -23.66
C VAL A 10 12.75 -3.67 -22.33
N ASP A 11 13.97 -4.14 -22.08
CA ASP A 11 14.68 -3.86 -20.83
C ASP A 11 15.08 -2.39 -20.70
N GLU A 12 15.47 -1.74 -21.80
CA GLU A 12 15.74 -0.30 -21.85
C GLU A 12 14.46 0.52 -21.58
N LEU A 13 13.32 0.11 -22.15
CA LEU A 13 12.03 0.75 -21.87
C LEU A 13 11.60 0.56 -20.41
N ALA A 14 11.69 -0.66 -19.88
CA ALA A 14 11.35 -0.97 -18.50
C ALA A 14 12.21 -0.18 -17.50
N THR A 15 13.52 -0.07 -17.79
CA THR A 15 14.45 0.73 -16.97
C THR A 15 14.06 2.21 -16.99
N ARG A 16 13.84 2.81 -18.17
CA ARG A 16 13.43 4.22 -18.25
C ARG A 16 12.08 4.48 -17.59
N PHE A 17 11.12 3.57 -17.77
CA PHE A 17 9.82 3.65 -17.12
C PHE A 17 9.98 3.68 -15.59
N TRP A 18 10.75 2.74 -15.03
CA TRP A 18 10.96 2.67 -13.59
C TRP A 18 11.63 3.91 -13.01
N GLU A 19 12.71 4.39 -13.64
CA GLU A 19 13.38 5.61 -13.21
C GLU A 19 12.44 6.83 -13.24
N LYS A 20 11.54 6.89 -14.23
CA LYS A 20 10.53 7.95 -14.30
C LYS A 20 9.43 7.81 -13.25
N ILE A 21 9.03 6.59 -12.89
CA ILE A 21 8.11 6.37 -11.77
C ILE A 21 8.73 6.86 -10.47
N LEU A 22 10.00 6.55 -10.18
CA LEU A 22 10.68 7.02 -8.98
C LEU A 22 10.82 8.56 -8.93
N GLU A 23 11.01 9.20 -10.08
CA GLU A 23 11.05 10.66 -10.19
C GLU A 23 9.67 11.30 -9.96
N LEU A 24 8.59 10.70 -10.46
CA LEU A 24 7.22 11.19 -10.33
C LEU A 24 6.60 10.88 -8.96
N ASP A 25 7.03 9.79 -8.33
CA ASP A 25 6.67 9.41 -6.95
C ASP A 25 7.92 9.34 -6.05
N PRO A 26 8.41 10.51 -5.59
CA PRO A 26 9.56 10.58 -4.67
C PRO A 26 9.37 9.84 -3.36
N ILE A 27 8.12 9.63 -2.92
CA ILE A 27 7.83 8.95 -1.66
C ILE A 27 8.08 7.46 -1.82
N GLN A 28 7.64 6.87 -2.94
CA GLN A 28 7.95 5.49 -3.27
C GLN A 28 9.46 5.25 -3.38
N ALA A 29 10.21 6.20 -3.96
CA ALA A 29 11.68 6.13 -3.99
C ALA A 29 12.28 6.06 -2.58
N THR A 30 11.88 6.95 -1.67
CA THR A 30 12.32 6.94 -0.26
C THR A 30 11.96 5.63 0.43
N ILE A 31 10.74 5.10 0.24
CA ILE A 31 10.31 3.82 0.82
C ILE A 31 11.23 2.70 0.36
N LEU A 32 11.65 2.69 -0.91
CA LEU A 32 12.57 1.69 -1.45
C LEU A 32 14.04 1.91 -1.03
N GLY A 33 14.36 3.02 -0.36
CA GLY A 33 15.71 3.39 0.05
C GLY A 33 16.52 4.13 -1.00
N ASP A 34 15.86 4.73 -2.00
CA ASP A 34 16.47 5.61 -2.98
C ASP A 34 16.33 7.08 -2.53
N ASP A 35 17.45 7.69 -2.15
CA ASP A 35 17.49 9.03 -1.55
C ASP A 35 17.64 10.17 -2.57
N ARG A 36 17.70 9.86 -3.87
CA ARG A 36 17.90 10.84 -4.95
C ARG A 36 16.81 11.92 -5.02
N TYR A 37 15.63 11.64 -4.47
CA TYR A 37 14.44 12.50 -4.52
C TYR A 37 13.90 12.88 -3.12
N ASP A 38 14.73 12.69 -2.07
CA ASP A 38 14.37 12.95 -0.67
C ASP A 38 14.05 14.42 -0.36
N ASP A 39 14.28 15.33 -1.30
CA ASP A 39 13.97 16.76 -1.25
C ASP A 39 12.66 17.13 -1.98
N ARG A 40 11.96 16.16 -2.57
CA ARG A 40 10.77 16.41 -3.42
C ARG A 40 9.52 15.75 -2.87
N LEU A 41 8.38 16.38 -3.10
CA LEU A 41 7.04 15.82 -2.92
C LEU A 41 6.41 15.51 -4.30
N PRO A 42 5.44 14.60 -4.37
CA PRO A 42 4.68 14.37 -5.60
C PRO A 42 3.93 15.64 -6.02
N ASP A 43 3.76 15.80 -7.34
CA ASP A 43 3.08 16.95 -7.93
C ASP A 43 1.60 16.60 -8.19
N LEU A 44 0.71 16.99 -7.28
CA LEU A 44 -0.72 16.67 -7.38
C LEU A 44 -1.50 17.65 -8.28
N SER A 45 -0.81 18.59 -8.93
CA SER A 45 -1.40 19.57 -9.84
C SER A 45 -1.86 18.93 -11.16
N PRO A 46 -2.66 19.66 -11.98
CA PRO A 46 -2.92 19.25 -13.36
C PRO A 46 -1.65 19.00 -14.18
N GLU A 47 -0.59 19.77 -13.96
CA GLU A 47 0.70 19.61 -14.64
C GLU A 47 1.40 18.30 -14.23
N GLY A 48 1.33 17.93 -12.94
CA GLY A 48 1.85 16.66 -12.44
C GLY A 48 1.13 15.46 -13.06
N ARG A 49 -0.20 15.47 -13.06
CA ARG A 49 -1.04 14.46 -13.71
C ARG A 49 -0.78 14.36 -15.22
N ALA A 50 -0.53 15.50 -15.88
CA ALA A 50 -0.17 15.52 -17.30
C ALA A 50 1.16 14.80 -17.57
N LYS A 51 2.17 14.94 -16.69
CA LYS A 51 3.45 14.20 -16.81
C LYS A 51 3.25 12.69 -16.67
N GLU A 52 2.41 12.24 -15.74
CA GLU A 52 2.07 10.81 -15.59
C GLU A 52 1.36 10.27 -16.84
N ALA A 53 0.42 11.04 -17.40
CA ALA A 53 -0.27 10.68 -18.62
C ALA A 53 0.67 10.69 -19.84
N ASP A 54 1.61 11.63 -19.92
CA ASP A 54 2.65 11.69 -20.96
C ASP A 54 3.55 10.46 -20.90
N LEU A 55 4.03 10.08 -19.70
CA LEU A 55 4.82 8.87 -19.50
C LEU A 55 4.04 7.63 -19.94
N SER A 56 2.76 7.52 -19.52
CA SER A 56 1.92 6.38 -19.89
C SER A 56 1.71 6.29 -21.41
N ARG A 57 1.42 7.41 -22.09
CA ARG A 57 1.29 7.46 -23.56
C ARG A 57 2.59 7.05 -24.26
N GLN A 58 3.72 7.55 -23.78
CA GLN A 58 5.03 7.22 -24.33
C GLN A 58 5.33 5.73 -24.18
N VAL A 59 5.22 5.19 -22.97
CA VAL A 59 5.52 3.79 -22.67
C VAL A 59 4.60 2.85 -23.45
N LEU A 60 3.31 3.16 -23.53
CA LEU A 60 2.36 2.36 -24.30
C LEU A 60 2.74 2.32 -25.79
N SER A 61 2.99 3.48 -26.39
CA SER A 61 3.35 3.58 -27.81
C SER A 61 4.67 2.87 -28.12
N GLU A 62 5.67 3.00 -27.25
CA GLU A 62 6.96 2.35 -27.45
C GLU A 62 6.87 0.83 -27.24
N ALA A 63 6.15 0.37 -26.22
CA ALA A 63 5.93 -1.04 -25.96
C ALA A 63 5.15 -1.72 -27.11
N GLU A 64 4.11 -1.07 -27.64
CA GLU A 64 3.34 -1.59 -28.79
C GLU A 64 4.17 -1.68 -30.08
N ALA A 65 5.18 -0.81 -30.23
CA ALA A 65 6.09 -0.85 -31.37
C ALA A 65 7.11 -2.02 -31.29
N ILE A 66 7.38 -2.52 -30.08
CA ILE A 66 8.19 -3.72 -29.86
C ILE A 66 7.28 -4.95 -30.06
N GLY A 67 7.20 -5.44 -31.31
CA GLY A 67 6.39 -6.60 -31.67
C GLY A 67 6.60 -7.83 -30.77
N GLY A 68 5.59 -8.71 -30.73
CA GLY A 68 5.58 -10.01 -30.02
C GLY A 68 6.68 -10.97 -30.46
N ASP A 69 6.95 -10.95 -31.76
CA ASP A 69 7.77 -11.96 -32.40
C ASP A 69 9.23 -11.80 -31.98
N HIS A 70 9.88 -12.90 -31.62
CA HIS A 70 11.29 -12.98 -31.21
C HIS A 70 11.64 -12.41 -29.83
N LEU A 71 10.66 -12.19 -28.95
CA LEU A 71 10.94 -11.94 -27.54
C LEU A 71 11.08 -13.25 -26.75
N ASP A 72 11.98 -13.23 -25.77
CA ASP A 72 12.01 -14.26 -24.73
C ASP A 72 10.83 -14.07 -23.77
N THR A 73 10.45 -15.14 -23.05
CA THR A 73 9.29 -15.14 -22.16
C THR A 73 9.30 -13.99 -21.15
N GLU A 74 10.45 -13.66 -20.56
CA GLU A 74 10.53 -12.58 -19.57
C GLU A 74 10.33 -11.20 -20.17
N GLN A 75 10.74 -10.98 -21.43
CA GLN A 75 10.52 -9.73 -22.14
C GLN A 75 9.08 -9.63 -22.65
N VAL A 76 8.43 -10.74 -23.00
CA VAL A 76 6.98 -10.76 -23.25
C VAL A 76 6.23 -10.30 -22.00
N ILE A 77 6.51 -10.92 -20.83
CA ILE A 77 5.86 -10.56 -19.57
C ILE A 77 6.12 -9.08 -19.23
N THR A 78 7.37 -8.64 -19.32
CA THR A 78 7.75 -7.26 -19.00
C THR A 78 7.03 -6.26 -19.90
N ARG A 79 7.04 -6.48 -21.23
CA ARG A 79 6.35 -5.60 -22.18
C ARG A 79 4.85 -5.56 -21.90
N ASP A 80 4.23 -6.71 -21.71
CA ASP A 80 2.78 -6.80 -21.52
C ASP A 80 2.34 -6.13 -20.20
N MET A 81 3.16 -6.24 -19.14
CA MET A 81 2.97 -5.49 -17.90
C MET A 81 3.07 -3.97 -18.12
N LEU A 82 4.09 -3.49 -18.84
CA LEU A 82 4.23 -2.07 -19.16
C LEU A 82 3.01 -1.55 -19.93
N MET A 83 2.52 -2.32 -20.90
CA MET A 83 1.34 -1.96 -21.68
C MET A 83 0.06 -1.96 -20.82
N LEU A 84 -0.10 -2.94 -19.92
CA LEU A 84 -1.23 -3.00 -19.00
C LEU A 84 -1.25 -1.79 -18.06
N ILE A 85 -0.11 -1.49 -17.41
CA ILE A 85 0.02 -0.38 -16.47
C ILE A 85 -0.25 0.94 -17.19
N ALA A 86 0.36 1.16 -18.34
CA ALA A 86 0.18 2.39 -19.10
C ALA A 86 -1.26 2.57 -19.59
N ARG A 87 -1.92 1.52 -20.11
CA ARG A 87 -3.34 1.58 -20.51
C ARG A 87 -4.25 1.86 -19.33
N ASN A 88 -4.06 1.15 -18.22
CA ASN A 88 -4.84 1.37 -17.00
C ASN A 88 -4.65 2.79 -16.46
N GLY A 89 -3.42 3.30 -16.44
CA GLY A 89 -3.12 4.66 -16.01
C GLY A 89 -3.82 5.71 -16.87
N LEU A 90 -3.79 5.57 -18.19
CA LEU A 90 -4.49 6.48 -19.10
C LEU A 90 -6.00 6.45 -18.92
N GLU A 91 -6.59 5.25 -18.84
CA GLU A 91 -8.03 5.13 -18.62
C GLU A 91 -8.43 5.68 -17.24
N ALA A 92 -7.62 5.47 -16.20
CA ALA A 92 -7.89 6.02 -14.86
C ALA A 92 -7.85 7.57 -14.85
N GLN A 93 -6.94 8.18 -15.62
CA GLN A 93 -6.88 9.62 -15.82
C GLN A 93 -8.10 10.14 -16.61
N GLU A 94 -8.48 9.48 -17.70
CA GLU A 94 -9.68 9.81 -18.48
C GLU A 94 -10.97 9.74 -17.63
N ARG A 95 -11.02 8.76 -16.72
CA ARG A 95 -12.14 8.58 -15.77
C ARG A 95 -12.01 9.43 -14.50
N LYS A 96 -10.94 10.22 -14.37
CA LYS A 96 -10.69 11.15 -13.26
C LYS A 96 -10.67 10.48 -11.88
N PHE A 97 -10.04 9.31 -11.77
CA PHE A 97 -9.88 8.61 -10.48
C PHE A 97 -9.28 9.50 -9.39
N TYR A 98 -8.35 10.38 -9.78
CA TYR A 98 -7.68 11.33 -8.91
C TYR A 98 -8.61 12.30 -8.16
N GLN A 99 -9.88 12.45 -8.56
CA GLN A 99 -10.87 13.28 -7.84
C GLN A 99 -11.50 12.57 -6.64
N LEU A 100 -11.44 11.24 -6.59
CA LEU A 100 -11.94 10.39 -5.50
C LEU A 100 -10.85 10.13 -4.45
N ALA A 101 -10.12 11.18 -4.08
CA ALA A 101 -8.86 11.10 -3.33
C ALA A 101 -8.99 11.45 -1.84
N VAL A 102 -10.16 11.21 -1.23
CA VAL A 102 -10.33 11.28 0.24
C VAL A 102 -10.61 9.89 0.79
N ASP A 103 -9.73 9.45 1.69
CA ASP A 103 -9.74 8.19 2.41
C ASP A 103 -9.09 8.42 3.80
N HIS A 104 -9.35 7.49 4.73
CA HIS A 104 -8.81 7.47 6.10
C HIS A 104 -7.51 6.66 6.25
N ILE A 105 -7.17 5.81 5.29
CA ILE A 105 -5.96 4.97 5.31
C ILE A 105 -4.78 5.73 4.67
N TRP A 106 -5.02 6.38 3.54
CA TRP A 106 -4.04 7.07 2.72
C TRP A 106 -4.46 8.51 2.41
N GLY A 107 -3.48 9.38 2.15
CA GLY A 107 -3.70 10.74 1.70
C GLY A 107 -2.69 11.72 2.28
N VAL A 108 -2.87 13.01 1.98
CA VAL A 108 -1.98 14.08 2.45
C VAL A 108 -1.84 14.11 3.98
N GLN A 109 -2.86 13.64 4.71
CA GLN A 109 -2.85 13.58 6.18
C GLN A 109 -1.86 12.58 6.76
N THR A 110 -1.49 11.52 6.03
CA THR A 110 -0.54 10.50 6.51
C THR A 110 0.89 10.71 5.98
N MET A 111 1.07 11.54 4.94
CA MET A 111 2.36 11.70 4.26
C MET A 111 3.52 12.19 5.14
N PRO A 112 3.39 13.21 6.02
CA PRO A 112 4.53 13.65 6.81
C PRO A 112 5.09 12.54 7.73
N VAL A 113 4.19 11.73 8.29
CA VAL A 113 4.59 10.61 9.15
C VAL A 113 5.25 9.50 8.34
N LEU A 114 4.69 9.19 7.15
CA LEU A 114 5.28 8.23 6.22
C LEU A 114 6.70 8.65 5.81
N ILE A 115 6.90 9.94 5.49
CA ILE A 115 8.22 10.50 5.16
C ILE A 115 9.18 10.34 6.34
N ALA A 116 8.78 10.78 7.54
CA ALA A 116 9.62 10.70 8.75
C ALA A 116 10.02 9.27 9.13
N GLN A 117 9.17 8.29 8.81
CA GLN A 117 9.41 6.88 9.07
C GLN A 117 10.52 6.29 8.18
N TYR A 118 10.59 6.72 6.92
CA TYR A 118 11.47 6.09 5.92
C TYR A 118 12.68 6.93 5.51
N GLN A 119 12.58 8.25 5.60
CA GLN A 119 13.67 9.16 5.24
C GLN A 119 14.66 9.30 6.41
N LYS A 120 15.94 9.08 6.12
CA LYS A 120 17.02 9.33 7.08
C LYS A 120 17.32 10.83 7.14
N ALA A 121 17.38 11.39 8.35
CA ALA A 121 17.69 12.79 8.60
C ALA A 121 18.81 12.96 9.65
N ASP A 122 19.63 11.92 9.84
CA ASP A 122 20.73 11.82 10.80
C ASP A 122 22.03 12.48 10.32
N THR A 123 21.99 13.11 9.14
CA THR A 123 23.04 13.96 8.58
C THR A 123 22.49 15.37 8.32
N PRO A 124 23.34 16.41 8.30
CA PRO A 124 22.91 17.77 7.94
C PRO A 124 22.18 17.82 6.59
N GLU A 125 22.69 17.12 5.58
CA GLU A 125 22.09 17.05 4.26
C GLU A 125 20.74 16.31 4.28
N GLY A 126 20.63 15.19 4.99
CA GLY A 126 19.38 14.44 5.13
C GLY A 126 18.28 15.26 5.83
N LEU A 127 18.66 15.99 6.89
CA LEU A 127 17.78 16.92 7.58
C LEU A 127 17.31 18.06 6.68
N ASP A 128 18.21 18.67 5.90
CA ASP A 128 17.85 19.74 4.97
C ASP A 128 16.88 19.25 3.88
N ARG A 129 17.06 18.02 3.38
CA ARG A 129 16.11 17.39 2.45
C ARG A 129 14.73 17.16 3.09
N LEU A 130 14.70 16.65 4.33
CA LEU A 130 13.44 16.43 5.07
C LEU A 130 12.70 17.76 5.30
N LEU A 131 13.42 18.79 5.75
CA LEU A 131 12.86 20.12 5.94
C LEU A 131 12.38 20.75 4.61
N THR A 132 13.02 20.44 3.49
CA THR A 132 12.55 20.86 2.16
C THR A 132 11.19 20.24 1.83
N ARG A 133 10.98 18.95 2.11
CA ARG A 133 9.66 18.31 1.99
C ARG A 133 8.64 18.94 2.92
N TYR A 134 8.99 19.22 4.17
CA TYR A 134 8.07 19.86 5.11
C TYR A 134 7.67 21.26 4.63
N ALA A 135 8.63 22.05 4.12
CA ALA A 135 8.38 23.36 3.52
C ALA A 135 7.47 23.28 2.27
N GLY A 136 7.54 22.19 1.49
CA GLY A 136 6.69 21.95 0.32
C GLY A 136 5.28 21.44 0.62
N TYR A 137 5.04 20.92 1.83
CA TYR A 137 3.77 20.30 2.22
C TYR A 137 2.53 21.21 2.10
N PRO A 138 2.58 22.53 2.38
CA PRO A 138 1.45 23.42 2.16
C PRO A 138 0.98 23.44 0.70
N THR A 139 1.92 23.45 -0.24
CA THR A 139 1.62 23.44 -1.68
C THR A 139 0.95 22.13 -2.08
N LEU A 140 1.46 21.00 -1.57
CA LEU A 140 0.86 19.69 -1.80
C LEU A 140 -0.60 19.64 -1.31
N VAL A 141 -0.87 20.16 -0.11
CA VAL A 141 -2.22 20.26 0.45
C VAL A 141 -3.11 21.15 -0.42
N ASP A 142 -2.61 22.29 -0.87
CA ASP A 142 -3.39 23.22 -1.70
C ASP A 142 -3.71 22.59 -3.09
N GLN A 143 -2.78 21.82 -3.67
CA GLN A 143 -3.01 21.02 -4.89
C GLN A 143 -4.07 19.93 -4.68
N GLN A 144 -4.04 19.23 -3.54
CA GLN A 144 -5.06 18.24 -3.16
C GLN A 144 -6.44 18.92 -3.04
N ILE A 145 -6.53 20.05 -2.34
CA ILE A 145 -7.78 20.83 -2.22
C ILE A 145 -8.29 21.26 -3.61
N GLY A 146 -7.40 21.74 -4.48
CA GLY A 146 -7.74 22.10 -5.87
C GLY A 146 -8.37 20.94 -6.63
N THR A 147 -7.75 19.77 -6.56
CA THR A 147 -8.24 18.53 -7.18
C THR A 147 -9.61 18.11 -6.62
N LEU A 148 -9.82 18.22 -5.31
CA LEU A 148 -11.09 17.90 -4.68
C LEU A 148 -12.20 18.88 -5.05
N ARG A 149 -11.89 20.17 -5.27
CA ARG A 149 -12.83 21.15 -5.82
C ARG A 149 -13.24 20.85 -7.26
N GLU A 150 -12.30 20.41 -8.10
CA GLU A 150 -12.64 19.88 -9.43
C GLU A 150 -13.62 18.71 -9.30
N GLY A 151 -13.37 17.80 -8.36
CA GLY A 151 -14.26 16.67 -8.07
C GLY A 151 -15.66 17.10 -7.64
N ILE A 152 -15.81 18.14 -6.81
CA ILE A 152 -17.11 18.72 -6.47
C ILE A 152 -17.81 19.24 -7.74
N ALA A 153 -17.11 20.01 -8.58
CA ALA A 153 -17.67 20.58 -9.80
C ALA A 153 -18.10 19.50 -10.82
N ASP A 154 -17.35 18.39 -10.88
CA ASP A 154 -17.63 17.26 -11.77
C ASP A 154 -18.64 16.25 -11.19
N GLY A 155 -19.11 16.44 -9.95
CA GLY A 155 -19.98 15.48 -9.25
C GLY A 155 -19.29 14.16 -8.89
N ARG A 156 -17.96 14.18 -8.77
CA ARG A 156 -17.09 13.04 -8.46
C ARG A 156 -16.42 13.24 -7.10
N THR A 157 -17.16 12.97 -6.03
CA THR A 157 -16.67 13.07 -4.65
C THR A 157 -16.48 11.70 -4.00
N SER A 158 -15.61 11.59 -3.00
CA SER A 158 -15.51 10.44 -2.11
C SER A 158 -16.81 10.24 -1.32
N ALA A 159 -17.00 9.04 -0.78
CA ALA A 159 -18.14 8.74 0.07
C ALA A 159 -18.04 9.46 1.43
N ALA A 160 -19.17 9.78 2.05
CA ALA A 160 -19.22 10.55 3.30
C ALA A 160 -18.56 9.86 4.51
N VAL A 161 -18.47 8.52 4.52
CA VAL A 161 -17.84 7.77 5.61
C VAL A 161 -16.32 8.01 5.68
N PRO A 162 -15.53 7.75 4.62
CA PRO A 162 -14.09 8.03 4.65
C PRO A 162 -13.78 9.51 4.87
N VAL A 163 -14.60 10.42 4.34
CA VAL A 163 -14.43 11.88 4.57
C VAL A 163 -14.52 12.22 6.05
N ARG A 164 -15.57 11.76 6.75
CA ARG A 164 -15.74 12.00 8.18
C ARG A 164 -14.62 11.38 9.01
N ARG A 165 -14.20 10.16 8.67
CA ARG A 165 -13.06 9.51 9.33
C ARG A 165 -11.76 10.29 9.14
N ALA A 166 -11.50 10.82 7.94
CA ALA A 166 -10.34 11.65 7.70
C ALA A 166 -10.38 12.96 8.53
N ILE A 167 -11.54 13.60 8.64
CA ILE A 167 -11.73 14.78 9.51
C ILE A 167 -11.42 14.41 10.98
N GLU A 168 -12.03 13.33 11.49
CA GLU A 168 -11.81 12.87 12.86
C GLU A 168 -10.35 12.49 13.14
N GLN A 169 -9.69 11.86 12.17
CA GLN A 169 -8.27 11.52 12.25
C GLN A 169 -7.40 12.78 12.34
N ILE A 170 -7.66 13.78 11.51
CA ILE A 170 -6.93 15.04 11.53
C ILE A 170 -7.21 15.82 12.82
N ASP A 171 -8.45 15.81 13.32
CA ASP A 171 -8.81 16.44 14.60
C ASP A 171 -8.02 15.83 15.77
N ARG A 172 -7.90 14.50 15.81
CA ARG A 172 -7.07 13.82 16.82
C ARG A 172 -5.60 14.20 16.67
N MET A 173 -5.08 14.25 15.45
CA MET A 173 -3.70 14.65 15.19
C MET A 173 -3.41 16.08 15.67
N LEU A 174 -4.30 17.03 15.36
CA LEU A 174 -4.18 18.44 15.75
C LEU A 174 -4.37 18.68 17.25
N SER A 175 -4.95 17.71 17.97
CA SER A 175 -5.05 17.77 19.44
C SER A 175 -3.74 17.46 20.16
N VAL A 176 -2.77 16.85 19.45
CA VAL A 176 -1.43 16.59 19.95
C VAL A 176 -0.56 17.84 19.72
N PRO A 177 0.27 18.27 20.69
CA PRO A 177 1.21 19.36 20.48
C PRO A 177 2.13 19.11 19.27
N PRO A 178 2.49 20.12 18.46
CA PRO A 178 3.36 19.95 17.29
C PRO A 178 4.69 19.23 17.61
N GLU A 179 5.22 19.45 18.81
CA GLU A 179 6.43 18.79 19.29
C GLU A 179 6.28 17.29 19.50
N ASP A 180 5.06 16.85 19.79
CA ASP A 180 4.72 15.44 19.99
C ASP A 180 4.17 14.77 18.72
N TYR A 181 4.07 15.52 17.61
CA TYR A 181 3.61 14.99 16.33
C TYR A 181 4.52 13.83 15.87
N PRO A 182 3.98 12.66 15.47
CA PRO A 182 4.80 11.53 15.06
C PRO A 182 5.81 11.85 13.95
N ALA A 183 5.47 12.72 12.99
CA ALA A 183 6.40 13.13 11.94
C ALA A 183 7.65 13.88 12.48
N VAL A 184 7.60 14.40 13.70
CA VAL A 184 8.73 15.01 14.39
C VAL A 184 9.44 13.99 15.29
N ARG A 185 8.67 13.25 16.09
CA ARG A 185 9.21 12.33 17.11
C ARG A 185 9.97 11.14 16.52
N ILE A 186 9.44 10.53 15.46
CA ILE A 186 10.02 9.30 14.90
C ILE A 186 11.17 9.56 13.92
N ALA A 187 11.28 10.80 13.43
CA ALA A 187 12.35 11.18 12.51
C ALA A 187 13.72 10.91 13.15
N GLN A 188 14.61 10.22 12.43
CA GLN A 188 15.96 9.96 12.90
C GLN A 188 16.82 11.18 12.60
N VAL A 189 17.24 11.93 13.62
CA VAL A 189 18.08 13.14 13.47
C VAL A 189 19.33 13.06 14.36
N ALA A 190 20.35 13.85 14.01
CA ALA A 190 21.66 13.79 14.65
C ALA A 190 21.70 14.31 16.10
N ASP A 191 20.95 15.38 16.40
CA ASP A 191 21.01 16.09 17.68
C ASP A 191 19.72 16.87 18.01
N ASP A 192 19.68 17.48 19.20
CA ASP A 192 18.53 18.26 19.68
C ASP A 192 18.31 19.55 18.86
N ALA A 193 19.35 20.13 18.26
CA ALA A 193 19.20 21.30 17.41
C ALA A 193 18.50 20.95 16.10
N ALA A 194 18.81 19.78 15.52
CA ALA A 194 18.06 19.23 14.40
C ALA A 194 16.60 18.95 14.76
N ARG A 195 16.35 18.44 15.97
CA ARG A 195 15.00 18.21 16.49
C ARG A 195 14.20 19.52 16.60
N GLU A 196 14.81 20.59 17.11
CA GLU A 196 14.18 21.91 17.21
C GLU A 196 13.76 22.45 15.84
N ARG A 197 14.59 22.28 14.81
CA ARG A 197 14.22 22.67 13.44
C ARG A 197 12.99 21.92 12.92
N LEU A 198 12.80 20.65 13.32
CA LEU A 198 11.58 19.90 12.99
C LEU A 198 10.36 20.38 13.79
N HIS A 199 10.55 20.79 15.06
CA HIS A 199 9.52 21.43 15.87
C HIS A 199 9.01 22.71 15.19
N ASP A 200 9.93 23.58 14.77
CA ASP A 200 9.62 24.81 14.03
C ASP A 200 8.86 24.48 12.74
N ALA A 201 9.35 23.53 11.93
CA ALA A 201 8.68 23.15 10.69
C ALA A 201 7.27 22.56 10.93
N ALA A 202 7.07 21.78 11.98
CA ALA A 202 5.77 21.25 12.33
C ALA A 202 4.79 22.36 12.71
N HIS A 203 5.22 23.30 13.54
CA HIS A 203 4.41 24.42 14.02
C HIS A 203 4.11 25.43 12.91
N GLU A 204 5.10 25.81 12.12
CA GLU A 204 4.98 26.86 11.09
C GLU A 204 4.35 26.35 9.79
N THR A 205 4.53 25.07 9.48
CA THR A 205 4.23 24.53 8.15
C THR A 205 3.23 23.39 8.15
N LEU A 206 3.52 22.30 8.88
CA LEU A 206 2.69 21.07 8.80
C LEU A 206 1.30 21.27 9.41
N TYR A 207 1.23 21.81 10.63
CA TYR A 207 -0.04 22.02 11.35
C TYR A 207 -0.96 23.04 10.65
N PRO A 208 -0.47 24.22 10.22
CA PRO A 208 -1.31 25.14 9.47
C PRO A 208 -1.81 24.56 8.15
N ALA A 209 -0.99 23.77 7.44
CA ALA A 209 -1.40 23.13 6.18
C ALA A 209 -2.50 22.10 6.41
N ILE A 210 -2.31 21.16 7.34
CA ILE A 210 -3.29 20.10 7.58
C ILE A 210 -4.58 20.63 8.24
N GLN A 211 -4.51 21.69 9.04
CA GLN A 211 -5.69 22.43 9.53
C GLN A 211 -6.51 22.98 8.35
N ARG A 212 -5.87 23.60 7.35
CA ARG A 212 -6.59 24.08 6.14
C ARG A 212 -7.27 22.95 5.39
N TYR A 213 -6.62 21.79 5.27
CA TYR A 213 -7.23 20.61 4.64
C TYR A 213 -8.46 20.14 5.42
N ARG A 214 -8.35 20.01 6.74
CA ARG A 214 -9.46 19.64 7.62
C ARG A 214 -10.63 20.61 7.51
N ASP A 215 -10.35 21.91 7.52
CA ASP A 215 -11.38 22.94 7.41
C ASP A 215 -12.06 22.90 6.04
N PHE A 216 -11.31 22.71 4.96
CA PHE A 216 -11.89 22.47 3.65
C PHE A 216 -12.78 21.22 3.64
N LEU A 217 -12.31 20.10 4.20
CA LEU A 217 -13.09 18.86 4.25
C LEU A 217 -14.41 19.07 4.99
N ALA A 218 -14.37 19.65 6.19
CA ALA A 218 -15.55 19.82 7.04
C ALA A 218 -16.50 20.93 6.56
N GLN A 219 -15.97 22.05 6.05
CA GLN A 219 -16.77 23.23 5.74
C GLN A 219 -17.23 23.29 4.28
N GLU A 220 -16.53 22.61 3.36
CA GLU A 220 -16.82 22.65 1.91
C GLU A 220 -17.11 21.24 1.36
N TYR A 221 -16.20 20.28 1.54
CA TYR A 221 -16.27 18.98 0.86
C TYR A 221 -17.36 18.04 1.40
N GLU A 222 -17.51 17.92 2.71
CA GLU A 222 -18.40 16.94 3.36
C GLU A 222 -19.85 17.09 2.89
N SER A 223 -20.33 18.32 2.72
CA SER A 223 -21.68 18.60 2.22
C SER A 223 -21.95 18.09 0.80
N HIS A 224 -20.88 17.84 0.02
CA HIS A 224 -20.92 17.30 -1.34
C HIS A 224 -20.51 15.83 -1.39
N ALA A 225 -20.08 15.23 -0.28
CA ALA A 225 -19.66 13.84 -0.23
C ALA A 225 -20.84 12.91 -0.51
N ARG A 226 -20.61 11.84 -1.28
CA ARG A 226 -21.70 10.94 -1.67
C ARG A 226 -22.23 10.20 -0.44
N PRO A 227 -23.57 10.14 -0.26
CA PRO A 227 -24.15 9.46 0.90
C PRO A 227 -24.01 7.94 0.80
N MET A 228 -24.04 7.40 -0.42
CA MET A 228 -23.97 5.95 -0.66
C MET A 228 -22.51 5.49 -0.83
N PRO A 229 -22.13 4.35 -0.24
CA PRO A 229 -20.86 3.72 -0.52
C PRO A 229 -20.84 3.18 -1.98
N GLY A 230 -19.64 3.00 -2.53
CA GLY A 230 -19.41 2.40 -3.85
C GLY A 230 -19.19 3.41 -4.97
N ILE A 231 -18.19 3.17 -5.82
CA ILE A 231 -17.80 4.05 -6.92
C ILE A 231 -18.84 4.13 -8.04
N SER A 232 -19.71 3.12 -8.15
CA SER A 232 -20.79 3.03 -9.15
C SER A 232 -21.79 4.19 -9.08
N THR A 233 -21.88 4.90 -7.95
CA THR A 233 -22.75 6.07 -7.79
C THR A 233 -22.12 7.39 -8.29
N THR A 234 -20.89 7.36 -8.82
CA THR A 234 -20.26 8.51 -9.49
C THR A 234 -20.61 8.53 -10.99
N PRO A 235 -20.50 9.67 -11.68
CA PRO A 235 -20.71 9.73 -13.13
C PRO A 235 -19.84 8.70 -13.90
N GLY A 236 -20.41 7.77 -14.65
CA GLY A 236 -19.63 6.69 -15.30
C GLY A 236 -18.96 5.71 -14.31
N GLY A 237 -19.55 5.56 -13.13
CA GLY A 237 -19.01 4.73 -12.05
C GLY A 237 -18.98 3.24 -12.34
N GLU A 238 -19.82 2.75 -13.26
CA GLU A 238 -19.81 1.34 -13.69
C GLU A 238 -18.53 1.03 -14.47
N GLU A 239 -18.16 1.89 -15.42
CA GLU A 239 -16.90 1.76 -16.16
C GLU A 239 -15.70 1.94 -15.24
N MET A 240 -15.77 2.85 -14.27
CA MET A 240 -14.74 2.99 -13.25
C MET A 240 -14.59 1.72 -12.41
N TYR A 241 -15.71 1.09 -12.01
CA TYR A 241 -15.63 -0.14 -11.23
C TYR A 241 -15.05 -1.31 -12.04
N ARG A 242 -15.41 -1.42 -13.32
CA ARG A 242 -14.82 -2.40 -14.24
C ARG A 242 -13.31 -2.17 -14.43
N LEU A 243 -12.89 -0.91 -14.59
CA LEU A 243 -11.47 -0.57 -14.64
C LEU A 243 -10.78 -0.94 -13.32
N ALA A 244 -11.39 -0.67 -12.16
CA ALA A 244 -10.85 -1.04 -10.87
C ALA A 244 -10.67 -2.57 -10.74
N ILE A 245 -11.62 -3.37 -11.23
CA ILE A 245 -11.47 -4.83 -11.31
C ILE A 245 -10.24 -5.21 -12.13
N ARG A 246 -10.07 -4.64 -13.33
CA ARG A 246 -8.90 -4.92 -14.18
C ARG A 246 -7.59 -4.44 -13.55
N MET A 247 -7.58 -3.29 -12.89
CA MET A 247 -6.41 -2.76 -12.18
C MET A 247 -5.99 -3.63 -11.01
N GLN A 248 -6.92 -4.31 -10.34
CA GLN A 248 -6.60 -5.18 -9.19
C GLN A 248 -6.32 -6.63 -9.60
N THR A 249 -7.06 -7.13 -10.59
CA THR A 249 -7.05 -8.56 -10.96
C THR A 249 -6.27 -8.86 -12.24
N THR A 250 -5.94 -7.85 -13.05
CA THR A 250 -5.43 -7.98 -14.42
C THR A 250 -6.38 -8.67 -15.41
N LEU A 251 -7.60 -9.00 -14.98
CA LEU A 251 -8.61 -9.67 -15.78
C LEU A 251 -9.60 -8.68 -16.38
N ASP A 252 -10.08 -8.98 -17.59
CA ASP A 252 -11.24 -8.31 -18.16
C ASP A 252 -12.53 -9.01 -17.68
N ALA A 253 -12.79 -8.91 -16.38
CA ALA A 253 -13.96 -9.52 -15.74
C ALA A 253 -15.04 -8.46 -15.45
N SER A 254 -16.29 -8.86 -15.63
CA SER A 254 -17.44 -8.04 -15.21
C SER A 254 -17.63 -8.07 -13.69
N PRO A 255 -18.24 -7.03 -13.10
CA PRO A 255 -18.66 -7.03 -11.70
C PRO A 255 -19.51 -8.25 -11.32
N GLU A 256 -20.39 -8.69 -12.21
CA GLU A 256 -21.27 -9.83 -12.01
C GLU A 256 -20.51 -11.14 -11.95
N GLU A 257 -19.50 -11.34 -12.82
CA GLU A 257 -18.64 -12.53 -12.79
C GLU A 257 -17.81 -12.59 -11.50
N VAL A 258 -17.23 -11.46 -11.08
CA VAL A 258 -16.48 -11.38 -9.81
C VAL A 258 -17.39 -11.66 -8.62
N HIS A 259 -18.62 -11.11 -8.63
CA HIS A 259 -19.58 -11.34 -7.56
C HIS A 259 -20.04 -12.80 -7.49
N ALA A 260 -20.35 -13.41 -8.64
CA ALA A 260 -20.74 -14.82 -8.71
C ALA A 260 -19.61 -15.74 -8.22
N PHE A 261 -18.37 -15.50 -8.66
CA PHE A 261 -17.20 -16.23 -8.18
C PHE A 261 -17.07 -16.13 -6.65
N GLY A 262 -17.19 -14.93 -6.08
CA GLY A 262 -17.10 -14.73 -4.64
C GLY A 262 -18.22 -15.41 -3.84
N LEU A 263 -19.44 -15.49 -4.39
CA LEU A 263 -20.55 -16.21 -3.76
C LEU A 263 -20.32 -17.73 -3.74
N ASP A 264 -19.83 -18.28 -4.85
CA ASP A 264 -19.51 -19.71 -4.96
C ASP A 264 -18.37 -20.09 -4.00
N ASP A 265 -17.32 -19.26 -3.93
CA ASP A 265 -16.18 -19.46 -3.02
C ASP A 265 -16.60 -19.34 -1.54
N LEU A 266 -17.43 -18.33 -1.19
CA LEU A 266 -18.00 -18.19 0.15
C LEU A 266 -18.80 -19.43 0.55
N GLU A 267 -19.65 -19.95 -0.33
CA GLU A 267 -20.44 -21.14 -0.04
C GLU A 267 -19.56 -22.37 0.21
N TRP A 268 -18.44 -22.50 -0.51
CA TRP A 268 -17.46 -23.55 -0.25
C TRP A 268 -16.76 -23.37 1.11
N ILE A 269 -16.28 -22.17 1.43
CA ILE A 269 -15.63 -21.84 2.72
C ILE A 269 -16.58 -22.13 3.89
N GLU A 270 -17.86 -21.74 3.79
CA GLU A 270 -18.83 -21.99 4.86
C GLU A 270 -19.05 -23.48 5.13
N ARG A 271 -19.07 -24.31 4.08
CA ARG A 271 -19.17 -25.78 4.22
C ARG A 271 -17.91 -26.39 4.84
N ASP A 272 -16.74 -25.88 4.51
CA ASP A 272 -15.48 -26.33 5.09
C ASP A 272 -15.42 -25.97 6.58
N LYS A 273 -15.76 -24.73 6.94
CA LYS A 273 -15.91 -24.29 8.34
C LYS A 273 -16.87 -25.19 9.14
N ASP A 274 -18.02 -25.53 8.56
CA ASP A 274 -18.98 -26.42 9.22
C ASP A 274 -18.43 -27.84 9.42
N THR A 275 -17.61 -28.32 8.49
CA THR A 275 -16.94 -29.63 8.58
C THR A 275 -15.89 -29.64 9.69
N ILE A 276 -15.06 -28.59 9.74
CA ILE A 276 -14.08 -28.37 10.81
C ILE A 276 -14.79 -28.28 12.17
N ALA A 277 -15.86 -27.49 12.26
CA ALA A 277 -16.63 -27.33 13.50
C ALA A 277 -17.17 -28.65 14.04
N ARG A 278 -17.76 -29.49 13.17
CA ARG A 278 -18.21 -30.84 13.54
C ARG A 278 -17.05 -31.74 13.96
N GLY A 279 -15.90 -31.65 13.28
CA GLY A 279 -14.68 -32.37 13.65
C GLY A 279 -14.16 -31.99 15.04
N LEU A 280 -14.34 -30.74 15.46
CA LEU A 280 -13.99 -30.22 16.78
C LEU A 280 -15.09 -30.44 17.84
N GLY A 281 -16.21 -31.10 17.48
CA GLY A 281 -17.30 -31.42 18.41
C GLY A 281 -18.35 -30.32 18.60
N HIS A 282 -18.35 -29.30 17.74
CA HIS A 282 -19.40 -28.27 17.69
C HIS A 282 -20.48 -28.64 16.68
N ALA A 283 -21.70 -28.11 16.85
CA ALA A 283 -22.82 -28.43 15.97
C ALA A 283 -22.61 -27.90 14.54
N ASP A 284 -22.09 -26.68 14.42
CA ASP A 284 -21.84 -25.94 13.19
C ASP A 284 -20.80 -24.83 13.44
N ARG A 285 -20.45 -24.07 12.40
CA ARG A 285 -19.51 -22.96 12.49
C ARG A 285 -19.96 -21.84 13.44
N ILE A 286 -21.26 -21.62 13.61
CA ILE A 286 -21.78 -20.56 14.49
C ILE A 286 -21.53 -20.94 15.95
N ALA A 287 -21.76 -22.21 16.31
CA ALA A 287 -21.46 -22.73 17.64
C ALA A 287 -19.95 -22.75 17.93
N LEU A 288 -19.11 -23.04 16.93
CA LEU A 288 -17.65 -22.93 17.07
C LEU A 288 -17.21 -21.47 17.24
N ASP A 289 -17.69 -20.55 16.39
CA ASP A 289 -17.33 -19.13 16.44
C ASP A 289 -17.72 -18.52 17.81
N ALA A 290 -18.89 -18.86 18.35
CA ALA A 290 -19.30 -18.45 19.70
C ALA A 290 -18.41 -19.03 20.80
N ALA A 291 -18.08 -20.33 20.72
CA ALA A 291 -17.19 -20.96 21.70
C ALA A 291 -15.78 -20.37 21.68
N LEU A 292 -15.23 -20.09 20.49
CA LEU A 292 -13.92 -19.44 20.34
C LEU A 292 -13.94 -17.99 20.85
N ALA A 293 -15.06 -17.28 20.70
CA ALA A 293 -15.22 -15.92 21.22
C ALA A 293 -15.37 -15.86 22.75
N ASP A 294 -15.83 -16.94 23.38
CA ASP A 294 -15.98 -17.02 24.84
C ASP A 294 -14.78 -17.70 25.54
N ASP A 295 -13.90 -18.38 24.78
CA ASP A 295 -12.76 -19.11 25.34
C ASP A 295 -11.65 -18.16 25.83
N PRO A 296 -11.43 -18.04 27.15
CA PRO A 296 -10.40 -17.14 27.69
C PRO A 296 -8.98 -17.48 27.22
N ALA A 297 -8.71 -18.72 26.80
CA ALA A 297 -7.42 -19.13 26.26
C ALA A 297 -7.17 -18.59 24.83
N ASN A 298 -8.21 -18.09 24.17
CA ASN A 298 -8.16 -17.49 22.84
C ASN A 298 -8.09 -15.96 22.87
N HIS A 299 -7.95 -15.35 24.05
CA HIS A 299 -7.82 -13.91 24.26
C HIS A 299 -6.51 -13.56 24.99
N THR A 300 -6.06 -12.32 24.81
CA THR A 300 -4.97 -11.75 25.61
C THR A 300 -5.14 -10.25 25.78
N ASP A 301 -4.80 -9.73 26.96
CA ASP A 301 -4.68 -8.28 27.19
C ASP A 301 -3.24 -7.77 26.98
N ASP A 302 -2.28 -8.67 26.71
CA ASP A 302 -0.88 -8.30 26.48
C ASP A 302 -0.63 -8.13 24.96
N PRO A 303 -0.47 -6.89 24.44
CA PRO A 303 -0.17 -6.68 23.03
C PRO A 303 1.15 -7.35 22.62
N GLN A 304 2.12 -7.48 23.52
CA GLN A 304 3.39 -8.13 23.22
C GLN A 304 3.25 -9.66 23.12
N ALA A 305 2.19 -10.25 23.68
CA ALA A 305 1.92 -11.68 23.49
C ALA A 305 1.57 -12.00 22.03
N LEU A 306 0.82 -11.11 21.36
CA LEU A 306 0.50 -11.22 19.94
C LEU A 306 1.77 -11.18 19.08
N VAL A 307 2.65 -10.21 19.33
CA VAL A 307 3.93 -10.07 18.60
C VAL A 307 4.81 -11.30 18.79
N ARG A 308 4.97 -11.79 20.04
CA ARG A 308 5.75 -13.00 20.33
C ARG A 308 5.18 -14.24 19.64
N MET A 309 3.84 -14.38 19.61
CA MET A 309 3.17 -15.49 18.94
C MET A 309 3.43 -15.49 17.43
N ALA A 310 3.30 -14.32 16.79
CA ALA A 310 3.60 -14.13 15.38
C ALA A 310 5.10 -14.36 15.06
N GLN A 311 6.02 -13.93 15.92
CA GLN A 311 7.45 -14.23 15.80
C GLN A 311 7.71 -15.75 15.81
N GLN A 312 7.17 -16.46 16.80
CA GLN A 312 7.33 -17.91 16.91
C GLN A 312 6.75 -18.66 15.71
N GLN A 313 5.61 -18.20 15.18
CA GLN A 313 5.00 -18.79 13.99
C GLN A 313 5.85 -18.56 12.74
N THR A 314 6.36 -17.34 12.54
CA THR A 314 7.29 -17.00 11.46
C THR A 314 8.54 -17.89 11.53
N GLU A 315 9.17 -18.03 12.69
CA GLU A 315 10.37 -18.86 12.90
C GLU A 315 10.10 -20.35 12.62
N ARG A 316 8.97 -20.87 13.11
CA ARG A 316 8.55 -22.26 12.87
C ARG A 316 8.31 -22.54 11.40
N ALA A 317 7.61 -21.64 10.71
CA ALA A 317 7.34 -21.78 9.29
C ALA A 317 8.64 -21.68 8.47
N PHE A 318 9.53 -20.75 8.81
CA PHE A 318 10.83 -20.61 8.15
C PHE A 318 11.71 -21.84 8.32
N ALA A 319 11.72 -22.47 9.52
CA ALA A 319 12.43 -23.72 9.75
C ALA A 319 11.88 -24.89 8.91
N ALA A 320 10.58 -24.90 8.60
CA ALA A 320 9.95 -25.91 7.74
C ALA A 320 10.11 -25.62 6.24
N ALA A 321 10.25 -24.35 5.86
CA ALA A 321 10.25 -23.88 4.48
C ALA A 321 11.22 -24.61 3.52
N PRO A 322 12.46 -25.00 3.88
CA PRO A 322 13.35 -25.75 2.98
C PRO A 322 12.78 -27.07 2.46
N ARG A 323 11.75 -27.64 3.10
CA ARG A 323 11.09 -28.87 2.67
C ARG A 323 10.13 -28.66 1.50
N PHE A 324 9.67 -27.43 1.28
CA PHE A 324 8.62 -27.07 0.31
C PHE A 324 9.12 -26.09 -0.74
N PHE A 325 10.08 -25.23 -0.39
CA PHE A 325 10.58 -24.18 -1.25
C PHE A 325 12.05 -24.41 -1.63
N GLY A 326 12.34 -24.41 -2.95
CA GLY A 326 13.70 -24.52 -3.48
C GLY A 326 14.54 -23.23 -3.36
N ARG A 327 13.90 -22.12 -3.00
CA ARG A 327 14.52 -20.81 -2.77
C ARG A 327 13.84 -20.14 -1.58
N LEU A 328 14.63 -19.50 -0.74
CA LEU A 328 14.18 -18.73 0.42
C LEU A 328 14.65 -17.27 0.27
N PRO A 329 13.94 -16.28 0.83
CA PRO A 329 14.45 -14.92 0.96
C PRO A 329 15.76 -14.87 1.74
N LYS A 330 16.64 -13.94 1.38
CA LYS A 330 17.88 -13.62 2.11
C LYS A 330 17.64 -12.64 3.25
N ALA A 331 16.74 -11.69 3.07
CA ALA A 331 16.38 -10.72 4.11
C ALA A 331 15.58 -11.43 5.20
N ASP A 332 15.77 -11.03 6.45
CA ASP A 332 14.92 -11.49 7.55
C ASP A 332 13.59 -10.71 7.56
N CYS A 333 12.58 -11.29 8.21
CA CYS A 333 11.30 -10.62 8.46
C CYS A 333 11.11 -10.35 9.96
N VAL A 334 11.15 -9.08 10.35
CA VAL A 334 10.97 -8.66 11.74
C VAL A 334 9.49 -8.42 12.02
N VAL A 335 8.95 -9.06 13.06
CA VAL A 335 7.58 -8.78 13.50
C VAL A 335 7.55 -7.52 14.36
N MET A 336 6.68 -6.59 14.00
CA MET A 336 6.52 -5.29 14.65
C MET A 336 5.07 -5.10 15.09
N ALA A 337 4.84 -4.44 16.22
CA ALA A 337 3.52 -3.90 16.52
C ALA A 337 3.26 -2.66 15.66
N VAL A 338 2.02 -2.47 15.21
CA VAL A 338 1.62 -1.18 14.64
C VAL A 338 1.75 -0.08 15.69
N GLU A 339 2.24 1.08 15.28
CA GLU A 339 2.53 2.20 16.16
C GLU A 339 1.23 2.84 16.70
N GLU A 340 1.22 3.20 17.99
CA GLU A 340 0.06 3.71 18.75
C GLU A 340 -0.68 4.87 18.05
N TYR A 341 0.07 5.76 17.38
CA TYR A 341 -0.52 6.93 16.73
C TYR A 341 -1.40 6.58 15.51
N ARG A 342 -1.25 5.37 14.92
CA ARG A 342 -2.00 4.94 13.73
C ARG A 342 -2.74 3.61 13.90
N GLU A 343 -2.54 2.88 14.99
CA GLU A 343 -3.09 1.53 15.16
C GLU A 343 -4.62 1.46 15.06
N GLN A 344 -5.36 2.52 15.38
CA GLN A 344 -6.83 2.53 15.29
C GLN A 344 -7.37 2.52 13.85
N GLU A 345 -6.65 3.15 12.92
CA GLU A 345 -7.04 3.26 11.51
C GLU A 345 -6.22 2.32 10.61
N SER A 346 -5.27 1.60 11.18
CA SER A 346 -4.43 0.65 10.45
C SER A 346 -5.14 -0.70 10.26
N PRO A 347 -4.82 -1.43 9.17
CA PRO A 347 -5.28 -2.80 8.98
C PRO A 347 -4.89 -3.73 10.15
N PRO A 348 -5.49 -4.93 10.25
CA PRO A 348 -5.10 -5.93 11.25
C PRO A 348 -3.63 -6.35 11.17
N ALA A 349 -3.07 -6.32 9.97
CA ALA A 349 -1.67 -6.59 9.69
C ALA A 349 -1.29 -6.02 8.32
N PHE A 350 0.02 -5.89 8.07
CA PHE A 350 0.56 -5.62 6.74
C PHE A 350 2.06 -5.93 6.68
N TYR A 351 2.52 -6.29 5.49
CA TYR A 351 3.92 -6.51 5.19
C TYR A 351 4.57 -5.28 4.54
N MET A 352 5.82 -5.01 4.95
CA MET A 352 6.69 -4.02 4.33
C MET A 352 7.96 -4.70 3.80
N PRO A 353 8.32 -4.51 2.51
CA PRO A 353 9.54 -5.06 1.94
C PRO A 353 10.81 -4.45 2.55
N PRO A 354 11.94 -5.16 2.45
CA PRO A 354 13.25 -4.60 2.79
C PRO A 354 13.58 -3.43 1.85
N SER A 355 14.49 -2.56 2.26
CA SER A 355 15.03 -1.52 1.35
C SER A 355 15.99 -2.14 0.33
N ILE A 356 16.10 -1.53 -0.85
CA ILE A 356 16.98 -1.99 -1.93
C ILE A 356 18.46 -1.95 -1.49
N ASP A 357 18.83 -0.92 -0.70
CA ASP A 357 20.18 -0.74 -0.16
C ASP A 357 20.52 -1.66 1.02
N GLY A 358 19.56 -2.48 1.48
CA GLY A 358 19.71 -3.40 2.61
C GLY A 358 19.77 -2.74 3.99
N SER A 359 19.61 -1.41 4.08
CA SER A 359 19.63 -0.68 5.35
C SER A 359 18.42 -0.94 6.25
N ARG A 360 17.33 -1.47 5.69
CA ARG A 360 16.12 -1.85 6.43
C ARG A 360 15.68 -3.26 6.04
N GLN A 361 15.52 -4.13 7.05
CA GLN A 361 14.97 -5.48 6.87
C GLN A 361 13.46 -5.43 6.57
N ALA A 362 12.93 -6.55 6.09
CA ALA A 362 11.50 -6.69 5.88
C ALA A 362 10.77 -6.65 7.23
N GLN A 363 9.55 -6.13 7.25
CA GLN A 363 8.76 -5.98 8.47
C GLN A 363 7.36 -6.55 8.26
N TYR A 364 6.93 -7.39 9.19
CA TYR A 364 5.54 -7.82 9.33
C TYR A 364 4.94 -7.04 10.49
N TYR A 365 4.06 -6.09 10.19
CA TYR A 365 3.32 -5.35 11.18
C TYR A 365 2.06 -6.12 11.58
N LEU A 366 1.89 -6.33 12.89
CA LEU A 366 0.69 -6.88 13.50
C LEU A 366 0.02 -5.79 14.35
N ASN A 367 -1.26 -5.54 14.11
CA ASN A 367 -1.99 -4.52 14.82
C ASN A 367 -2.46 -5.04 16.18
N THR A 368 -1.84 -4.51 17.24
CA THR A 368 -2.10 -4.89 18.62
C THR A 368 -3.14 -4.01 19.31
N TYR A 369 -3.78 -3.08 18.58
CA TYR A 369 -4.86 -2.25 19.14
C TYR A 369 -6.00 -3.13 19.63
N LYS A 370 -6.45 -2.87 20.86
CA LYS A 370 -7.44 -3.67 21.60
C LYS A 370 -7.07 -5.16 21.54
N PRO A 371 -5.97 -5.57 22.19
CA PRO A 371 -5.42 -6.92 22.05
C PRO A 371 -6.45 -8.00 22.45
N HIS A 372 -7.34 -7.70 23.39
CA HIS A 372 -8.42 -8.58 23.78
C HIS A 372 -9.35 -8.93 22.61
N ASP A 373 -9.60 -8.01 21.68
CA ASP A 373 -10.46 -8.24 20.52
C ASP A 373 -9.75 -9.04 19.41
N ARG A 374 -8.45 -9.33 19.56
CA ARG A 374 -7.63 -10.09 18.61
C ARG A 374 -7.56 -11.56 19.00
N LEU A 375 -8.48 -12.35 18.44
CA LEU A 375 -8.57 -13.79 18.70
C LEU A 375 -7.26 -14.51 18.31
N LEU A 376 -6.64 -15.19 19.28
CA LEU A 376 -5.31 -15.79 19.13
C LEU A 376 -5.24 -16.84 18.02
N HIS A 377 -6.30 -17.62 17.82
CA HIS A 377 -6.32 -18.64 16.75
C HIS A 377 -6.16 -18.04 15.34
N LYS A 378 -6.47 -16.76 15.14
CA LYS A 378 -6.34 -16.08 13.83
C LYS A 378 -4.91 -15.65 13.51
N VAL A 379 -4.06 -15.51 14.53
CA VAL A 379 -2.70 -14.96 14.38
C VAL A 379 -1.84 -15.81 13.44
N ALA A 380 -2.05 -17.14 13.43
CA ALA A 380 -1.30 -18.04 12.55
C ALA A 380 -1.54 -17.75 11.07
N ALA A 381 -2.80 -17.74 10.63
CA ALA A 381 -3.16 -17.48 9.24
C ALA A 381 -2.63 -16.12 8.77
N ILE A 382 -2.87 -15.06 9.56
CA ILE A 382 -2.35 -13.72 9.25
C ILE A 382 -0.82 -13.71 9.16
N THR A 383 -0.13 -14.40 10.07
CA THR A 383 1.33 -14.49 10.05
C THR A 383 1.84 -15.21 8.80
N PHE A 384 1.18 -16.28 8.37
CA PHE A 384 1.57 -17.01 7.17
C PHE A 384 1.27 -16.24 5.90
N HIS A 385 0.21 -15.41 5.89
CA HIS A 385 -0.12 -14.48 4.82
C HIS A 385 0.94 -13.38 4.65
N GLU A 386 1.32 -12.72 5.75
CA GLU A 386 2.15 -11.51 5.71
C GLU A 386 3.65 -11.83 5.70
N ALA A 387 4.06 -12.87 6.42
CA ALA A 387 5.47 -13.23 6.58
C ALA A 387 5.78 -14.54 5.84
N THR A 388 5.95 -15.64 6.58
CA THR A 388 6.46 -16.90 6.03
C THR A 388 5.34 -17.94 5.95
N PRO A 389 4.98 -18.48 4.77
CA PRO A 389 5.61 -18.32 3.46
C PRO A 389 4.88 -17.35 2.50
N GLY A 390 4.11 -16.39 3.00
CA GLY A 390 3.33 -15.44 2.20
C GLY A 390 4.14 -14.27 1.62
N HIS A 391 3.71 -13.03 1.86
CA HIS A 391 4.26 -11.84 1.21
C HIS A 391 5.77 -11.69 1.37
N HIS A 392 6.35 -11.97 2.54
CA HIS A 392 7.81 -11.90 2.72
C HIS A 392 8.54 -12.84 1.75
N PHE A 393 8.01 -14.04 1.52
CA PHE A 393 8.61 -15.00 0.60
C PHE A 393 8.47 -14.55 -0.84
N GLN A 394 7.25 -14.21 -1.26
CA GLN A 394 7.01 -13.81 -2.64
C GLN A 394 7.80 -12.55 -3.00
N ILE A 395 7.61 -11.47 -2.23
CA ILE A 395 8.20 -10.17 -2.52
C ILE A 395 9.71 -10.20 -2.30
N GLY A 396 10.17 -10.82 -1.21
CA GLY A 396 11.60 -10.94 -0.92
C GLY A 396 12.36 -11.67 -2.03
N ILE A 397 11.82 -12.80 -2.50
CA ILE A 397 12.42 -13.56 -3.60
C ILE A 397 12.38 -12.75 -4.92
N GLU A 398 11.25 -12.11 -5.23
CA GLU A 398 11.09 -11.28 -6.43
C GLU A 398 12.15 -10.17 -6.50
N MET A 399 12.40 -9.48 -5.37
CA MET A 399 13.42 -8.44 -5.28
C MET A 399 14.84 -8.97 -5.49
N GLU A 400 15.08 -10.27 -5.31
CA GLU A 400 16.39 -10.92 -5.46
C GLU A 400 16.66 -11.50 -6.86
N LEU A 401 15.68 -11.46 -7.77
CA LEU A 401 15.81 -12.00 -9.13
C LEU A 401 16.67 -11.08 -10.03
N ASP A 402 17.98 -11.12 -9.84
CA ASP A 402 18.98 -10.30 -10.54
C ASP A 402 18.98 -10.36 -12.07
N HIS A 403 18.52 -11.47 -12.65
CA HIS A 403 18.29 -11.62 -14.08
C HIS A 403 17.11 -10.81 -14.63
N LEU A 404 16.25 -10.25 -13.77
CA LEU A 404 15.15 -9.36 -14.14
C LEU A 404 15.55 -7.89 -13.97
N ASN A 405 14.98 -7.02 -14.81
CA ASN A 405 15.18 -5.57 -14.70
C ASN A 405 14.56 -5.00 -13.40
N ALA A 406 14.95 -3.77 -13.03
CA ALA A 406 14.52 -3.12 -11.79
C ALA A 406 13.00 -2.94 -11.69
N PHE A 407 12.32 -2.65 -12.81
CA PHE A 407 10.86 -2.59 -12.84
C PHE A 407 10.22 -3.91 -12.39
N ARG A 408 10.68 -5.04 -12.94
CA ARG A 408 10.15 -6.37 -12.57
C ARG A 408 10.44 -6.75 -11.12
N ARG A 409 11.54 -6.26 -10.53
CA ARG A 409 11.92 -6.57 -9.14
C ARG A 409 11.24 -5.70 -8.10
N TYR A 410 10.91 -4.45 -8.44
CA TYR A 410 10.49 -3.44 -7.46
C TYR A 410 9.17 -2.75 -7.79
N GLY A 411 8.73 -2.79 -9.04
CA GLY A 411 7.55 -2.09 -9.55
C GLY A 411 6.46 -3.01 -10.11
N SER A 412 6.63 -4.33 -10.06
CA SER A 412 5.66 -5.30 -10.62
C SER A 412 4.25 -5.15 -10.06
N ARG A 413 4.12 -4.77 -8.78
CA ARG A 413 2.81 -4.52 -8.12
C ARG A 413 2.01 -3.37 -8.73
N LEU A 414 2.62 -2.50 -9.55
CA LEU A 414 1.89 -1.50 -10.32
C LEU A 414 0.91 -2.14 -11.32
N ALA A 415 1.13 -3.41 -11.70
CA ALA A 415 0.24 -4.14 -12.59
C ALA A 415 -1.07 -4.60 -11.91
N GLY A 416 -1.07 -4.73 -10.57
CA GLY A 416 -2.23 -5.15 -9.78
C GLY A 416 -1.85 -6.00 -8.56
N ALA A 417 -2.84 -6.22 -7.68
CA ALA A 417 -2.64 -6.90 -6.41
C ALA A 417 -2.81 -8.43 -6.49
N ALA A 418 -3.55 -8.95 -7.48
CA ALA A 418 -3.98 -10.35 -7.49
C ALA A 418 -2.86 -11.39 -7.40
N TYR A 419 -1.68 -11.14 -7.95
CA TYR A 419 -0.55 -12.08 -7.81
C TYR A 419 -0.03 -12.11 -6.37
N ALA A 420 0.20 -10.95 -5.75
CA ALA A 420 0.73 -10.86 -4.39
C ALA A 420 -0.29 -11.32 -3.34
N GLU A 421 -1.53 -10.85 -3.43
CA GLU A 421 -2.64 -11.22 -2.52
C GLU A 421 -3.08 -12.67 -2.72
N GLY A 422 -3.13 -13.13 -3.97
CA GLY A 422 -3.41 -14.54 -4.30
C GLY A 422 -2.33 -15.47 -3.75
N TRP A 423 -1.06 -15.06 -3.78
CA TRP A 423 0.01 -15.79 -3.11
C TRP A 423 -0.17 -15.81 -1.59
N GLY A 424 -0.54 -14.69 -0.97
CA GLY A 424 -0.82 -14.61 0.47
C GLY A 424 -1.90 -15.62 0.90
N LEU A 425 -3.05 -15.60 0.20
CA LEU A 425 -4.15 -16.56 0.44
C LEU A 425 -3.75 -18.01 0.17
N TYR A 426 -2.97 -18.26 -0.89
CA TYR A 426 -2.42 -19.59 -1.17
C TYR A 426 -1.49 -20.08 -0.05
N ALA A 427 -0.63 -19.19 0.46
CA ALA A 427 0.31 -19.50 1.53
C ALA A 427 -0.39 -19.83 2.85
N GLU A 428 -1.52 -19.18 3.15
CA GLU A 428 -2.36 -19.53 4.31
C GLU A 428 -2.83 -20.98 4.24
N ARG A 429 -3.37 -21.41 3.09
CA ARG A 429 -3.84 -22.78 2.90
C ARG A 429 -2.69 -23.78 2.89
N LEU A 430 -1.59 -23.45 2.20
CA LEU A 430 -0.39 -24.30 2.15
C LEU A 430 0.22 -24.53 3.55
N ALA A 431 0.09 -23.58 4.47
CA ALA A 431 0.63 -23.75 5.82
C ALA A 431 -0.17 -24.75 6.68
N ASP A 432 -1.42 -25.05 6.31
CA ASP A 432 -2.25 -26.08 6.93
C ASP A 432 -1.96 -27.50 6.37
N GLU A 433 -1.61 -27.59 5.08
CA GLU A 433 -1.30 -28.83 4.35
C GLU A 433 0.08 -29.44 4.70
#